data_AF-A0A6G9S838-F1
#
_entry.id   AF-A0A6G9S838-F1
#
_cell.length_a   1.000
_cell.length_b   1.000
_cell.length_c   1.000
_cell.angle_alpha   90.00
_cell.angle_beta   90.00
_cell.angle_gamma   90.00
#
_symmetry.space_group_name_H-M   'P 1'
#
loop_
_entity.id
_entity.type
_entity.pdbx_description
1 polymer ?
#
loop_
_entity_poly.entity_id
_entity_poly.type
_entity_poly.pdbx_seq_one_letter_code
_entity_poly.pdbx_strand_id
1 'polypeptide(L)'
;MTIIEFLISINGVGQIWAGDGQFLGVLSNARYDSNSIANSFGIYGGQFGMYSIFSPFGMYGGQFGMYSPYNPYCLYPPIIIYQDQPVLMVTRNTDAQTNGLPIIDPDFLANVYIQVGHSSNVNSITHPT
;
A
#
# COMPACT_ATOMS: atom_id res chain seq x y z
N MET A 1 -17.26 4.59 -10.08
CA MET A 1 -16.31 3.67 -9.44
C MET A 1 -15.76 4.35 -8.19
N THR A 2 -15.91 3.73 -7.03
CA THR A 2 -15.34 4.23 -5.77
C THR A 2 -13.85 3.91 -5.68
N ILE A 3 -13.13 4.57 -4.75
CA ILE A 3 -11.71 4.26 -4.51
C ILE A 3 -11.51 2.80 -4.07
N ILE A 4 -12.45 2.23 -3.30
CA ILE A 4 -12.40 0.83 -2.85
C ILE A 4 -12.54 -0.12 -4.04
N GLU A 5 -13.55 0.11 -4.91
CA GLU A 5 -13.75 -0.70 -6.13
C GLU A 5 -12.51 -0.66 -7.03
N PHE A 6 -11.89 0.52 -7.16
CA PHE A 6 -10.66 0.67 -7.91
C PHE A 6 -9.50 -0.13 -7.32
N LEU A 7 -9.24 -0.02 -6.00
CA LEU A 7 -8.18 -0.78 -5.34
C LEU A 7 -8.38 -2.30 -5.46
N ILE A 8 -9.63 -2.77 -5.36
CA ILE A 8 -9.96 -4.18 -5.57
C ILE A 8 -9.65 -4.59 -7.02
N SER A 9 -9.96 -3.74 -8.00
CA SER A 9 -9.71 -4.03 -9.42
C SER A 9 -8.22 -4.17 -9.78
N ILE A 10 -7.32 -3.56 -9.00
CA ILE A 10 -5.86 -3.62 -9.22
C ILE A 10 -5.14 -4.58 -8.26
N ASN A 11 -5.88 -5.42 -7.52
CA ASN A 11 -5.29 -6.42 -6.62
C ASN A 11 -4.36 -7.39 -7.37
N GLY A 12 -3.14 -7.55 -6.89
CA GLY A 12 -2.09 -8.40 -7.46
C GLY A 12 -1.30 -7.76 -8.61
N VAL A 13 -1.70 -6.58 -9.09
CA VAL A 13 -1.09 -5.94 -10.27
C VAL A 13 -0.70 -4.48 -10.06
N GLY A 14 -1.35 -3.76 -9.13
CA GLY A 14 -0.94 -2.43 -8.72
C GLY A 14 0.35 -2.47 -7.90
N GLN A 15 1.20 -1.45 -8.04
CA GLN A 15 2.51 -1.40 -7.40
C GLN A 15 2.71 -0.07 -6.68
N ILE A 16 3.41 -0.09 -5.54
CA ILE A 16 3.81 1.13 -4.83
C ILE A 16 5.28 1.42 -5.14
N TRP A 17 5.57 2.67 -5.46
CA TRP A 17 6.92 3.16 -5.76
C TRP A 17 7.22 4.43 -4.97
N ALA A 18 8.41 4.51 -4.37
CA ALA A 18 8.90 5.70 -3.68
C ALA A 18 9.34 6.79 -4.67
N GLY A 19 9.50 8.01 -4.17
CA GLY A 19 9.96 9.16 -4.96
C GLY A 19 11.37 9.04 -5.55
N ASP A 20 12.20 8.15 -5.01
CA ASP A 20 13.52 7.81 -5.54
C ASP A 20 13.53 6.63 -6.53
N GLY A 21 12.35 6.09 -6.85
CA GLY A 21 12.22 4.93 -7.73
C GLY A 21 12.41 3.59 -7.02
N GLN A 22 12.49 3.54 -5.69
CA GLN A 22 12.46 2.27 -4.97
C GLN A 22 11.08 1.61 -5.08
N PHE A 23 11.04 0.34 -5.47
CA PHE A 23 9.86 -0.50 -5.40
C PHE A 23 9.49 -0.79 -3.94
N LEU A 24 8.23 -0.56 -3.54
CA LEU A 24 7.75 -0.70 -2.16
C LEU A 24 6.69 -1.80 -1.99
N GLY A 25 6.39 -2.57 -3.03
CA GLY A 25 5.52 -3.74 -2.96
C GLY A 25 4.38 -3.74 -3.98
N VAL A 26 3.76 -4.90 -4.12
CA VAL A 26 2.54 -5.12 -4.90
C VAL A 26 1.33 -4.94 -3.98
N LEU A 27 0.35 -4.18 -4.46
CA LEU A 27 -0.98 -4.09 -3.90
C LEU A 27 -1.70 -5.44 -4.04
N SER A 28 -1.48 -6.33 -3.07
CA SER A 28 -1.99 -7.69 -3.07
C SER A 28 -2.48 -8.07 -1.69
N ASN A 29 -3.57 -8.83 -1.62
CA ASN A 29 -4.06 -9.47 -0.40
C ASN A 29 -3.41 -10.85 -0.14
N ALA A 30 -2.49 -11.29 -0.99
CA ALA A 30 -1.79 -12.57 -0.83
C ALA A 30 -0.77 -12.48 0.32
N ARG A 31 -1.18 -12.86 1.53
CA ARG A 31 -0.39 -12.73 2.78
C ARG A 31 0.94 -13.52 2.82
N TYR A 32 1.18 -14.41 1.87
CA TYR A 32 2.39 -15.23 1.79
C TYR A 32 3.26 -14.91 0.56
N ASP A 33 2.79 -14.04 -0.32
CA ASP A 33 3.59 -13.59 -1.46
C ASP A 33 4.70 -12.65 -0.96
N SER A 34 5.92 -12.81 -1.46
CA SER A 34 7.08 -12.05 -0.97
C SER A 34 7.03 -10.57 -1.34
N ASN A 35 6.30 -10.21 -2.39
CA ASN A 35 6.16 -8.84 -2.89
C ASN A 35 4.89 -8.15 -2.37
N SER A 36 3.94 -8.90 -1.82
CA SER A 36 2.67 -8.40 -1.31
C SER A 36 2.82 -7.47 -0.10
N ILE A 37 2.15 -6.32 -0.14
CA ILE A 37 2.03 -5.41 1.00
C ILE A 37 1.19 -5.99 2.15
N ALA A 38 0.41 -7.04 1.92
CA ALA A 38 -0.34 -7.75 2.96
C ALA A 38 0.48 -8.86 3.64
N ASN A 39 1.71 -9.12 3.19
CA ASN A 39 2.61 -10.05 3.86
C ASN A 39 3.30 -9.35 5.06
N SER A 40 2.72 -9.54 6.25
CA SER A 40 3.19 -8.94 7.51
C SER A 40 4.57 -9.41 7.98
N PHE A 41 5.12 -10.47 7.37
CA PHE A 41 6.47 -10.96 7.61
C PHE A 41 7.43 -10.65 6.45
N GLY A 42 6.93 -10.06 5.36
CA GLY A 42 7.69 -9.75 4.16
C GLY A 42 8.42 -8.40 4.25
N ILE A 43 9.35 -8.18 3.32
CA ILE A 43 10.16 -6.95 3.29
C ILE A 43 9.37 -5.70 2.85
N TYR A 44 8.20 -5.87 2.24
CA TYR A 44 7.35 -4.81 1.69
C TYR A 44 6.04 -4.58 2.48
N GLY A 45 5.56 -5.57 3.23
CA GLY A 45 4.35 -5.47 4.05
C GLY A 45 4.60 -5.52 5.56
N GLY A 46 5.77 -6.02 5.98
CA GLY A 46 6.06 -6.26 7.39
C GLY A 46 6.49 -5.02 8.15
N GLN A 47 6.20 -5.00 9.45
CA GLN A 47 6.59 -3.91 10.37
C GLN A 47 8.10 -3.76 10.56
N PHE A 48 8.89 -4.78 10.18
CA PHE A 48 10.35 -4.74 10.19
C PHE A 48 10.93 -4.83 8.77
N GLY A 49 10.08 -4.71 7.75
CA GLY A 49 10.49 -4.76 6.35
C GLY A 49 11.31 -3.53 5.97
N MET A 50 12.47 -3.75 5.35
CA MET A 50 13.37 -2.66 4.93
C MET A 50 12.73 -1.71 3.90
N TYR A 51 11.81 -2.21 3.08
CA TYR A 51 11.12 -1.46 2.03
C TYR A 51 9.62 -1.31 2.31
N SER A 52 9.18 -1.65 3.51
CA SER A 52 7.78 -1.59 3.89
C SER A 52 7.40 -0.16 4.23
N ILE A 53 6.36 0.36 3.58
CA ILE A 53 5.78 1.64 3.96
C ILE A 53 5.13 1.59 5.34
N PHE A 54 4.82 0.40 5.86
CA PHE A 54 4.22 0.19 7.19
C PHE A 54 5.25 -0.05 8.30
N SER A 55 6.55 -0.03 7.96
CA SER A 55 7.61 -0.07 8.97
C SER A 55 7.68 1.28 9.69
N PRO A 56 7.63 1.35 11.03
CA PRO A 56 7.79 2.61 11.75
C PRO A 56 9.24 3.14 11.71
N PHE A 57 10.14 2.41 11.05
CA PHE A 57 11.55 2.72 10.89
C PHE A 57 11.92 2.91 9.42
N GLY A 58 13.08 3.52 9.18
CA GLY A 58 13.64 3.67 7.84
C GLY A 58 13.00 4.78 7.01
N MET A 59 13.44 4.88 5.76
CA MET A 59 13.13 6.01 4.88
C MET A 59 11.73 5.96 4.24
N TYR A 60 11.11 4.77 4.17
CA TYR A 60 9.88 4.52 3.42
C TYR A 60 8.62 4.41 4.29
N GLY A 61 8.75 4.16 5.59
CA GLY A 61 7.60 4.09 6.51
C GLY A 61 7.76 4.90 7.80
N GLY A 62 8.99 5.15 8.23
CA GLY A 62 9.24 5.92 9.46
C GLY A 62 8.70 7.35 9.40
N GLN A 63 8.28 7.89 10.54
CA GLN A 63 7.69 9.24 10.64
C GLN A 63 8.61 10.39 10.19
N PHE A 64 9.92 10.15 10.16
CA PHE A 64 10.93 11.09 9.67
C PHE A 64 11.56 10.66 8.34
N GLY A 65 11.04 9.59 7.73
CA GLY A 65 11.53 9.07 6.46
C GLY A 65 11.24 10.06 5.33
N MET A 66 12.24 10.30 4.49
CA MET A 66 12.13 11.29 3.41
C MET A 66 11.12 10.90 2.32
N TYR A 67 10.85 9.60 2.17
CA TYR A 67 9.88 9.03 1.23
C TYR A 67 8.71 8.35 1.97
N SER A 68 8.54 8.63 3.25
CA SER A 68 7.51 7.99 4.06
C SER A 68 6.15 8.65 3.83
N PRO A 69 5.08 7.87 3.59
CA PRO A 69 3.73 8.41 3.52
C PRO A 69 3.25 8.92 4.89
N TYR A 70 3.93 8.54 5.98
CA TYR A 70 3.61 8.99 7.35
C TYR A 70 4.36 10.26 7.76
N ASN A 71 5.35 10.70 6.99
CA ASN A 71 6.05 11.95 7.27
C ASN A 71 5.21 13.15 6.80
N PRO A 72 4.75 14.03 7.70
CA PRO A 72 3.91 15.17 7.34
C PRO A 72 4.63 16.21 6.48
N TYR A 73 5.96 16.12 6.36
CA TYR A 73 6.78 17.00 5.52
C TYR A 73 7.38 16.25 4.31
N CYS A 74 6.87 15.08 3.96
CA CYS A 74 7.35 14.33 2.80
C CYS A 74 7.08 15.12 1.50
N LEU A 75 8.14 15.46 0.78
CA LEU A 75 8.07 16.18 -0.50
C LEU A 75 7.84 15.25 -1.69
N TYR A 76 8.26 13.99 -1.56
CA TYR A 76 8.18 12.99 -2.63
C TYR A 76 7.49 11.72 -2.09
N PRO A 77 6.19 11.80 -1.77
CA PRO A 77 5.45 10.67 -1.23
C PRO A 77 5.36 9.52 -2.24
N PRO A 78 5.18 8.27 -1.76
CA PRO A 78 5.01 7.13 -2.63
C PRO A 78 3.79 7.27 -3.54
N ILE A 79 3.90 6.71 -4.74
CA ILE A 79 2.82 6.67 -5.73
C ILE A 79 2.42 5.22 -6.02
N ILE A 80 1.14 5.02 -6.28
CA ILE A 80 0.63 3.76 -6.84
C ILE A 80 0.66 3.87 -8.35
N ILE A 81 1.25 2.87 -8.99
CA ILE A 81 1.30 2.70 -10.43
C ILE A 81 0.43 1.51 -10.84
N TYR A 82 -0.38 1.71 -11.88
CA TYR A 82 -1.16 0.67 -12.53
C TYR A 82 -1.09 0.88 -14.05
N GLN A 83 -0.77 -0.18 -14.81
CA GLN A 83 -0.55 -0.10 -16.27
C GLN A 83 0.44 1.01 -16.66
N ASP A 84 1.56 1.08 -15.93
CA ASP A 84 2.61 2.09 -16.13
C ASP A 84 2.16 3.56 -15.96
N GLN A 85 0.97 3.79 -15.39
CA GLN A 85 0.46 5.12 -15.10
C GLN A 85 0.36 5.35 -13.58
N PRO A 86 0.77 6.52 -13.08
CA PRO A 86 0.47 6.94 -11.72
C PRO A 86 -1.04 7.12 -11.55
N VAL A 87 -1.62 6.47 -10.54
CA VAL A 87 -3.08 6.48 -10.30
C VAL A 87 -3.46 7.06 -8.95
N LEU A 88 -2.60 6.95 -7.94
CA LEU A 88 -2.83 7.46 -6.58
C LEU A 88 -1.52 7.92 -5.95
N MET A 89 -1.61 8.90 -5.06
CA MET A 89 -0.53 9.32 -4.18
C MET A 89 -0.82 8.82 -2.76
N VAL A 90 0.13 8.12 -2.14
CA VAL A 90 0.00 7.59 -0.77
C VAL A 90 0.66 8.57 0.19
N THR A 91 -0.13 9.31 0.97
CA THR A 91 0.46 10.31 1.89
C THR A 91 -0.52 10.78 2.97
N ARG A 92 0.02 11.13 4.14
CA ARG A 92 -0.64 11.93 5.18
C ARG A 92 -0.28 13.41 5.15
N ASN A 93 0.70 13.80 4.33
CA ASN A 93 1.02 15.21 4.13
C ASN A 93 -0.13 15.88 3.36
N THR A 94 -0.92 16.71 4.05
CA THR A 94 -2.07 17.43 3.47
C THR A 94 -1.67 18.53 2.50
N ASP A 95 -0.40 18.95 2.52
CA ASP A 95 0.16 20.00 1.67
C ASP A 95 0.95 19.41 0.48
N ALA A 96 0.92 18.10 0.28
CA ALA A 96 1.65 17.43 -0.80
C ALA A 96 1.19 17.93 -2.18
N GLN A 97 2.15 18.20 -3.07
CA GLN A 97 1.87 18.55 -4.46
C GLN A 97 1.49 17.30 -5.24
N THR A 98 0.18 17.11 -5.48
CA THR A 98 -0.33 15.86 -6.06
C THR A 98 -0.29 15.79 -7.58
N ASN A 99 -0.12 16.93 -8.26
CA ASN A 99 -0.26 17.05 -9.71
C ASN A 99 -1.57 16.46 -10.26
N GLY A 100 -2.65 16.54 -9.48
CA GLY A 100 -3.97 16.03 -9.86
C GLY A 100 -4.22 14.56 -9.50
N LEU A 101 -3.25 13.86 -8.90
CA LEU A 101 -3.47 12.53 -8.37
C LEU A 101 -4.38 12.56 -7.13
N PRO A 102 -5.33 11.63 -7.01
CA PRO A 102 -6.06 11.44 -5.76
C PRO A 102 -5.13 10.95 -4.65
N ILE A 103 -5.36 11.43 -3.43
CA ILE A 103 -4.61 11.01 -2.23
C ILE A 103 -5.32 9.81 -1.58
N ILE A 104 -4.52 8.87 -1.08
CA ILE A 104 -4.96 7.80 -0.21
C ILE A 104 -4.13 7.76 1.07
N ASP A 105 -4.82 7.61 2.22
CA ASP A 105 -4.17 7.39 3.51
C ASP A 105 -3.52 5.99 3.55
N PRO A 106 -2.26 5.86 4.01
CA PRO A 106 -1.55 4.59 4.02
C PRO A 106 -2.22 3.53 4.92
N ASP A 107 -2.86 3.90 6.03
CA ASP A 107 -3.57 2.93 6.89
C ASP A 107 -4.88 2.47 6.23
N PHE A 108 -5.59 3.38 5.54
CA PHE A 108 -6.75 2.99 4.75
C PHE A 108 -6.38 2.00 3.63
N LEU A 109 -5.29 2.27 2.90
CA LEU A 109 -4.74 1.38 1.89
C LEU A 109 -4.43 -0.01 2.48
N ALA A 110 -3.71 -0.06 3.61
CA ALA A 110 -3.38 -1.31 4.30
C ALA A 110 -4.64 -2.10 4.67
N ASN A 111 -5.64 -1.43 5.23
CA ASN A 111 -6.89 -2.06 5.66
C ASN A 111 -7.64 -2.71 4.50
N VAL A 112 -7.65 -2.12 3.30
CA VAL A 112 -8.27 -2.72 2.12
C VAL A 112 -7.63 -4.09 1.82
N TYR A 113 -6.30 -4.18 1.76
CA TYR A 113 -5.63 -5.43 1.37
C TYR A 113 -5.50 -6.45 2.52
N ILE A 114 -5.50 -6.01 3.77
CA ILE A 114 -5.49 -6.90 4.94
C ILE A 114 -6.90 -7.47 5.22
N GLN A 115 -7.96 -6.66 5.10
CA GLN A 115 -9.33 -7.09 5.44
C GLN A 115 -10.02 -7.86 4.31
N VAL A 116 -9.78 -7.55 3.04
CA VAL A 116 -10.36 -8.31 1.90
C VAL A 116 -9.89 -9.78 1.90
N GLY A 117 -8.72 -10.08 2.48
CA GLY A 117 -8.25 -11.45 2.72
C GLY A 117 -9.07 -12.24 3.77
N HIS A 118 -9.81 -11.54 4.65
CA HIS A 118 -10.64 -12.16 5.68
C HIS A 118 -12.06 -12.48 5.18
N SER A 119 -12.68 -11.59 4.40
CA SER A 119 -14.06 -11.80 3.90
C SER A 119 -14.18 -12.94 2.87
N SER A 120 -13.10 -13.25 2.17
CA SER A 120 -13.06 -14.33 1.17
C SER A 120 -13.03 -15.74 1.80
N ASN A 121 -12.64 -15.86 3.07
CA ASN A 121 -12.50 -17.13 3.79
C ASN A 121 -13.70 -17.51 4.67
N VAL A 122 -14.68 -16.62 4.85
CA VAL A 122 -15.88 -16.92 5.67
C VAL A 122 -16.96 -17.62 4.84
N ASN A 123 -17.00 -17.40 3.53
CA ASN A 123 -17.99 -18.02 2.63
C ASN A 123 -17.66 -19.46 2.21
N SER A 124 -16.50 -20.01 2.62
CA SER A 124 -16.10 -21.40 2.35
C SER A 124 -16.33 -22.36 3.52
N ILE A 125 -16.89 -21.90 4.64
CA ILE A 125 -17.08 -22.72 5.87
C ILE A 125 -18.54 -23.18 6.06
N THR A 126 -19.49 -22.75 5.21
CA THR A 126 -20.90 -23.15 5.32
C THR A 126 -21.31 -24.13 4.23
N HIS A 127 -20.78 -25.36 4.23
CA HIS A 127 -21.49 -26.55 3.74
C HIS A 127 -20.81 -27.85 4.25
N PRO A 128 -21.25 -28.41 5.38
CA PRO A 128 -21.07 -29.83 5.65
C PRO A 128 -22.20 -30.64 4.98
N THR A 129 -21.80 -31.62 4.18
CA THR A 129 -22.61 -32.76 3.73
C THR A 129 -23.03 -33.64 4.90
#